data_AF-A0A1C3KD07-F1
#
_entry.id   AF-A0A1C3KD07-F1
#
_cell.length_a   1.000
_cell.length_b   1.000
_cell.length_c   1.000
_cell.angle_alpha   90.00
_cell.angle_beta   90.00
_cell.angle_gamma   90.00
#
_symmetry.space_group_name_H-M   'P 1'
#
loop_
_entity.id
_entity.type
_entity.pdbx_description
1 polymer ?
#
loop_
_entity_poly.entity_id
_entity_poly.type
_entity_poly.pdbx_seq_one_letter_code
_entity_poly.pdbx_strand_id
1 'polypeptide(L)'
;MLSFMKFFLSYLILVHSHIFSIKVKYTCHLFLNNYSTFQKKRKQNYLKTINPLNLKKRLDPNNKYTVIKRHEAKIQRNLKRKYLIERYKEKRELLKKYISEASSPIEYVYWKYKLSLLPRDSCPVRFRNRCAITGRARGYNAFFGLCRHQARKLIQNMFFPGFVKASW
;
A
#
# COMPACT_ATOMS: atom_id res chain seq x y z
N MET A 1 -52.92 6.24 -13.28
CA MET A 1 -52.66 6.02 -11.83
C MET A 1 -51.62 4.93 -11.55
N LEU A 2 -51.72 3.73 -12.14
CA LEU A 2 -50.78 2.62 -11.91
C LEU A 2 -49.33 2.81 -12.43
N SER A 3 -49.11 3.69 -13.41
CA SER A 3 -47.77 3.96 -13.95
C SER A 3 -46.91 4.84 -13.02
N PHE A 4 -47.53 5.79 -12.32
CA PHE A 4 -46.85 6.73 -11.43
C PHE A 4 -46.37 6.06 -10.14
N MET A 5 -47.17 5.12 -9.61
CA MET A 5 -46.81 4.31 -8.44
C MET A 5 -45.65 3.35 -8.73
N LYS A 6 -45.55 2.80 -9.95
CA LYS A 6 -44.40 1.96 -10.35
C LYS A 6 -43.10 2.77 -10.46
N PHE A 7 -43.19 4.03 -10.92
CA PHE A 7 -42.05 4.94 -10.95
C PHE A 7 -41.55 5.27 -9.53
N PHE A 8 -42.47 5.60 -8.61
CA PHE A 8 -42.14 5.87 -7.22
C PHE A 8 -41.57 4.67 -6.47
N LEU A 9 -42.11 3.46 -6.68
CA LEU A 9 -41.53 2.25 -6.09
C LEU A 9 -40.14 1.94 -6.68
N SER A 10 -39.92 2.13 -7.98
CA SER A 10 -38.59 1.92 -8.57
C SER A 10 -37.55 2.94 -8.07
N TYR A 11 -37.96 4.19 -7.85
CA TYR A 11 -37.13 5.25 -7.28
C TYR A 11 -36.80 4.96 -5.81
N LEU A 12 -37.77 4.51 -5.01
CA LEU A 12 -37.55 4.09 -3.63
C LEU A 12 -36.63 2.86 -3.51
N ILE A 13 -36.75 1.89 -4.43
CA ILE A 13 -35.84 0.73 -4.48
C ILE A 13 -34.42 1.16 -4.84
N LEU A 14 -34.24 2.10 -5.78
CA LEU A 14 -32.94 2.68 -6.16
C LEU A 14 -32.32 3.55 -5.06
N VAL A 15 -33.12 4.24 -4.25
CA VAL A 15 -32.65 5.00 -3.07
C VAL A 15 -32.28 4.07 -1.92
N HIS A 16 -32.91 2.90 -1.81
CA HIS A 16 -32.62 1.91 -0.77
C HIS A 16 -31.46 0.98 -1.14
N SER A 17 -31.22 0.71 -2.43
CA SER A 17 -30.08 -0.07 -2.90
C SER A 17 -28.93 0.83 -3.33
N HIS A 18 -27.95 0.93 -2.44
CA HIS A 18 -26.54 1.29 -2.65
C HIS A 18 -26.05 2.74 -2.38
N ILE A 19 -25.19 2.79 -1.35
CA ILE A 19 -23.89 3.49 -1.32
C ILE A 19 -23.95 4.99 -1.02
N PHE A 20 -24.11 5.32 0.27
CA PHE A 20 -23.47 6.51 0.84
C PHE A 20 -22.94 6.18 2.23
N SER A 21 -21.75 5.57 2.26
CA SER A 21 -20.85 5.74 3.40
C SER A 21 -19.46 6.04 2.86
N ILE A 22 -19.27 7.31 2.50
CA ILE A 22 -17.96 7.90 2.25
C ILE A 22 -17.25 7.94 3.61
N LYS A 23 -16.43 6.93 3.89
CA LYS A 23 -15.31 7.05 4.83
C LYS A 23 -14.03 7.08 4.02
N VAL A 24 -13.57 8.30 3.82
CA VAL A 24 -12.32 8.72 3.19
C VAL A 24 -11.13 7.88 3.68
N LYS A 25 -10.53 7.12 2.76
CA LYS A 25 -9.09 6.80 2.76
C LYS A 25 -8.60 6.78 1.31
N TYR A 26 -8.29 7.95 0.77
CA TYR A 26 -7.58 8.06 -0.49
C TYR A 26 -6.18 7.42 -0.35
N THR A 27 -6.08 6.16 -0.75
CA THR A 27 -4.85 5.66 -1.37
C THR A 27 -5.17 5.57 -2.85
N CYS A 28 -4.49 6.36 -3.67
CA CYS A 28 -4.64 6.34 -5.13
C CYS A 28 -4.14 5.01 -5.69
N HIS A 29 -4.89 3.93 -5.48
CA HIS A 29 -4.72 2.65 -6.16
C HIS A 29 -5.57 2.58 -7.44
N LEU A 30 -6.39 3.61 -7.69
CA LEU A 30 -7.32 3.71 -8.83
C LEU A 30 -6.71 4.34 -10.09
N PHE A 31 -5.50 4.91 -10.02
CA PHE A 31 -4.89 5.57 -11.18
C PHE A 31 -4.11 4.64 -12.12
N LEU A 32 -3.94 3.36 -11.78
CA LEU A 32 -3.25 2.38 -12.63
C LEU A 32 -4.20 1.43 -13.39
N ASN A 33 -5.49 1.38 -13.06
CA ASN A 33 -6.39 0.37 -13.61
C ASN A 33 -7.40 0.87 -14.67
N ASN A 34 -7.60 2.19 -14.84
CA ASN A 34 -8.66 2.71 -15.72
C ASN A 34 -8.16 3.50 -16.96
N TYR A 35 -7.12 3.00 -17.65
CA TYR A 35 -6.76 3.44 -19.01
C TYR A 35 -6.82 2.23 -19.97
N SER A 36 -8.03 1.78 -20.31
CA SER A 36 -8.26 0.54 -21.07
C SER A 36 -8.68 0.70 -22.55
N THR A 37 -8.83 1.90 -23.11
CA THR A 37 -9.33 2.02 -24.50
C THR A 37 -8.41 2.70 -25.52
N PHE A 38 -7.36 3.44 -25.13
CA PHE A 38 -6.52 4.18 -26.11
C PHE A 38 -5.07 3.68 -26.28
N GLN A 39 -4.66 2.59 -25.63
CA GLN A 39 -3.25 2.12 -25.64
C GLN A 39 -3.02 0.75 -26.32
N LYS A 40 -3.99 0.18 -27.05
CA LYS A 40 -3.89 -1.21 -27.52
C LYS A 40 -2.76 -1.51 -28.52
N LYS A 41 -2.18 -0.53 -29.24
CA LYS A 41 -1.11 -0.82 -30.23
C LYS A 41 0.34 -0.53 -29.82
N ARG A 42 0.61 0.22 -28.73
CA ARG A 42 1.98 0.48 -28.24
C ARG A 42 2.34 -0.24 -26.92
N LYS A 43 1.36 -0.78 -26.19
CA LYS A 43 1.56 -1.42 -24.86
C LYS A 43 2.24 -2.79 -24.89
N GLN A 44 2.12 -3.55 -25.99
CA GLN A 44 2.58 -4.94 -26.02
C GLN A 44 4.10 -5.12 -25.92
N ASN A 45 4.90 -4.11 -26.30
CA ASN A 45 6.36 -4.19 -26.21
C ASN A 45 6.91 -3.68 -24.86
N TYR A 46 6.21 -2.79 -24.16
CA TYR A 46 6.68 -2.27 -22.86
C TYR A 46 6.23 -3.14 -21.68
N LEU A 47 5.06 -3.79 -21.77
CA LEU A 47 4.58 -4.71 -20.72
C LEU A 47 5.34 -6.05 -20.66
N LYS A 48 6.14 -6.39 -21.68
CA LYS A 48 7.07 -7.53 -21.63
C LYS A 48 8.29 -7.26 -20.74
N THR A 49 8.56 -6.01 -20.35
CA THR A 49 9.77 -5.64 -19.58
C THR A 49 9.50 -5.25 -18.12
N ILE A 50 8.25 -5.15 -17.68
CA ILE A 50 7.92 -4.92 -16.28
C ILE A 50 7.55 -6.26 -15.65
N ASN A 51 8.59 -7.02 -15.25
CA ASN A 51 8.38 -8.15 -14.36
C ASN A 51 7.63 -7.64 -13.11
N PRO A 52 6.43 -8.16 -12.78
CA PRO A 52 5.77 -7.85 -11.52
C PRO A 52 6.75 -8.23 -10.42
N LEU A 53 7.04 -7.30 -9.49
CA LEU A 53 8.06 -7.45 -8.42
C LEU A 53 8.16 -8.91 -7.98
N ASN A 54 9.14 -9.60 -8.54
CA ASN A 54 9.24 -11.03 -8.45
C ASN A 54 9.63 -11.33 -7.00
N LEU A 55 8.64 -11.69 -6.18
CA LEU A 55 8.86 -12.20 -4.81
C LEU A 55 9.61 -13.55 -4.81
N LYS A 56 10.07 -14.03 -5.98
CA LYS A 56 11.17 -14.99 -6.08
C LYS A 56 12.47 -14.27 -6.45
N LYS A 57 13.21 -13.81 -5.44
CA LYS A 57 14.48 -14.51 -5.19
C LYS A 57 14.14 -15.55 -4.12
N ARG A 58 13.50 -16.66 -4.53
CA ARG A 58 13.72 -17.91 -3.79
C ARG A 58 15.22 -18.07 -3.82
N LEU A 59 15.79 -18.37 -2.66
CA LEU A 59 17.13 -18.90 -2.58
C LEU A 59 17.20 -20.04 -3.60
N ASP A 60 17.99 -19.87 -4.66
CA ASP A 60 18.29 -20.99 -5.54
C ASP A 60 19.01 -22.03 -4.68
N PRO A 61 18.59 -23.31 -4.70
CA PRO A 61 19.22 -24.34 -3.87
C PRO A 61 20.70 -24.54 -4.20
N ASN A 62 21.19 -24.00 -5.32
CA ASN A 62 22.56 -24.13 -5.78
C ASN A 62 23.38 -22.83 -5.79
N ASN A 63 22.85 -21.69 -5.31
CA ASN A 63 23.62 -20.44 -5.30
C ASN A 63 24.01 -20.03 -3.88
N LYS A 64 25.21 -20.47 -3.48
CA LYS A 64 25.71 -20.43 -2.10
C LYS A 64 25.67 -19.02 -1.47
N TYR A 65 25.81 -17.93 -2.23
CA TYR A 65 25.55 -16.56 -1.75
C TYR A 65 25.24 -15.61 -2.92
N THR A 66 23.98 -15.27 -3.17
CA THR A 66 23.71 -14.10 -4.02
C THR A 66 24.11 -12.84 -3.25
N VAL A 67 25.22 -12.19 -3.64
CA VAL A 67 25.62 -10.88 -3.10
C VAL A 67 24.60 -9.85 -3.54
N ILE A 68 23.60 -9.60 -2.68
CA ILE A 68 22.61 -8.55 -2.91
C ILE A 68 23.34 -7.21 -2.90
N LYS A 69 23.19 -6.39 -3.95
CA LYS A 69 23.77 -5.04 -3.98
C LYS A 69 23.31 -4.26 -2.74
N ARG A 70 24.18 -3.44 -2.16
CA ARG A 70 23.92 -2.70 -0.90
C ARG A 70 22.59 -1.93 -0.90
N HIS A 71 22.17 -1.42 -2.05
CA HIS A 71 20.91 -0.67 -2.21
C HIS A 71 19.68 -1.60 -2.25
N GLU A 72 19.77 -2.75 -2.93
CA GLU A 72 18.71 -3.78 -2.99
C GLU A 72 18.45 -4.41 -1.62
N ALA A 73 19.51 -4.62 -0.82
CA ALA A 73 19.39 -5.19 0.52
C ALA A 73 18.46 -4.37 1.43
N LYS A 74 18.49 -3.04 1.30
CA LYS A 74 17.62 -2.14 2.07
C LYS A 74 16.14 -2.25 1.64
N ILE A 75 15.89 -2.55 0.37
CA ILE A 75 14.53 -2.77 -0.16
C ILE A 75 14.00 -4.10 0.38
N GLN A 76 14.79 -5.18 0.28
CA GLN A 76 14.41 -6.50 0.76
C GLN A 76 14.12 -6.52 2.26
N ARG A 77 14.94 -5.84 3.09
CA ARG A 77 14.65 -5.68 4.52
C ARG A 77 13.30 -5.00 4.77
N ASN A 78 12.91 -4.06 3.92
CA ASN A 78 11.65 -3.34 4.06
C ASN A 78 10.44 -4.20 3.62
N LEU A 79 10.61 -5.03 2.59
CA LEU A 79 9.62 -6.04 2.18
C LEU A 79 9.42 -7.08 3.28
N LYS A 80 10.50 -7.59 3.89
CA LYS A 80 10.42 -8.47 5.06
C LYS A 80 9.65 -7.83 6.22
N ARG A 81 9.88 -6.54 6.50
CA ARG A 81 9.09 -5.81 7.51
C ARG A 81 7.62 -5.77 7.16
N LYS A 82 7.27 -5.43 5.91
CA LYS A 82 5.87 -5.39 5.46
C LYS A 82 5.17 -6.73 5.71
N TYR A 83 5.83 -7.83 5.33
CA TYR A 83 5.34 -9.19 5.57
C TYR A 83 5.13 -9.48 7.07
N LEU A 84 6.11 -9.15 7.92
CA LEU A 84 6.00 -9.37 9.36
C LEU A 84 4.92 -8.50 10.01
N ILE A 85 4.75 -7.26 9.56
CA ILE A 85 3.71 -6.36 10.07
C ILE A 85 2.34 -6.94 9.80
N GLU A 86 2.12 -7.45 8.58
CA GLU A 86 0.85 -8.08 8.19
C GLU A 86 0.61 -9.37 8.97
N ARG A 87 1.61 -10.25 9.07
CA ARG A 87 1.52 -11.52 9.80
C ARG A 87 1.21 -11.36 11.29
N TYR A 88 1.76 -10.35 11.95
CA TYR A 88 1.63 -10.15 13.40
C TYR A 88 0.63 -9.04 13.78
N LYS A 89 -0.12 -8.49 12.82
CA LYS A 89 -1.01 -7.35 13.04
C LYS A 89 -2.03 -7.61 14.15
N GLU A 90 -2.81 -8.66 14.01
CA GLU A 90 -3.90 -9.03 14.92
C GLU A 90 -3.38 -9.32 16.33
N LYS A 91 -2.33 -10.15 16.43
CA LYS A 91 -1.70 -10.48 17.72
C LYS A 91 -1.19 -9.24 18.46
N ARG A 92 -0.61 -8.27 17.73
CA ARG A 92 -0.15 -7.00 18.32
C ARG A 92 -1.31 -6.11 18.75
N GLU A 93 -2.38 -6.06 17.98
CA GLU A 93 -3.58 -5.30 18.32
C GLU A 93 -4.23 -5.86 19.59
N LEU A 94 -4.39 -7.19 19.70
CA LEU A 94 -4.89 -7.85 20.90
C LEU A 94 -4.03 -7.57 22.13
N LEU A 95 -2.71 -7.76 22.03
CA LEU A 95 -1.80 -7.48 23.16
C LEU A 95 -1.84 -6.01 23.58
N LYS A 96 -2.01 -5.07 22.64
CA LYS A 96 -2.17 -3.65 22.96
C LYS A 96 -3.49 -3.36 23.68
N LYS A 97 -4.57 -4.05 23.33
CA LYS A 97 -5.85 -3.95 24.04
C LYS A 97 -5.69 -4.42 25.49
N TYR A 98 -5.12 -5.60 25.72
CA TYR A 98 -4.86 -6.10 27.07
C TYR A 98 -3.95 -5.18 27.89
N ILE A 99 -2.95 -4.54 27.28
CA ILE A 99 -2.12 -3.53 27.95
C ILE A 99 -2.96 -2.31 28.37
N SER A 100 -3.93 -1.91 27.54
CA SER A 100 -4.80 -0.76 27.82
C SER A 100 -5.87 -1.07 28.87
N GLU A 101 -6.31 -2.32 28.95
CA GLU A 101 -7.36 -2.81 29.87
C GLU A 101 -6.79 -3.29 31.21
N ALA A 102 -5.46 -3.44 31.32
CA ALA A 102 -4.80 -3.93 32.53
C ALA A 102 -5.11 -3.03 33.74
N SER A 103 -5.65 -3.63 34.79
CA SER A 103 -6.01 -2.92 36.03
C SER A 103 -4.85 -2.93 37.02
N SER A 104 -4.12 -4.05 37.11
CA SER A 104 -2.98 -4.21 38.02
C SER A 104 -1.65 -3.89 37.35
N PRO A 105 -0.68 -3.27 38.07
CA PRO A 105 0.68 -3.09 37.58
C PRO A 105 1.36 -4.39 37.14
N ILE A 106 1.05 -5.51 37.80
CA ILE A 106 1.65 -6.81 37.50
C ILE A 106 1.19 -7.33 36.12
N GLU A 107 -0.10 -7.18 35.83
CA GLU A 107 -0.71 -7.58 34.55
C GLU A 107 -0.18 -6.73 33.41
N TYR A 108 -0.06 -5.42 33.64
CA TYR A 108 0.52 -4.49 32.68
C TYR A 108 1.94 -4.91 32.27
N VAL A 109 2.79 -5.24 33.25
CA VAL A 109 4.17 -5.70 33.01
C VAL A 109 4.17 -7.02 32.24
N TYR A 110 3.30 -7.96 32.59
CA TYR A 110 3.17 -9.24 31.91
C TYR A 110 2.80 -9.10 30.42
N TRP A 111 1.77 -8.31 30.10
CA TRP A 111 1.37 -8.10 28.70
C TRP A 111 2.42 -7.35 27.89
N LYS A 112 3.12 -6.40 28.52
CA LYS A 112 4.23 -5.66 27.89
C LYS A 112 5.42 -6.58 27.60
N TYR A 113 5.72 -7.53 28.49
CA TYR A 113 6.69 -8.60 28.23
C TYR A 113 6.26 -9.50 27.07
N LYS A 114 4.99 -9.93 27.02
CA LYS A 114 4.49 -10.71 25.87
C LYS A 114 4.58 -9.94 24.55
N LEU A 115 4.38 -8.62 24.55
CA LEU A 115 4.55 -7.77 23.38
C LEU A 115 6.01 -7.65 22.94
N SER A 116 6.97 -7.64 23.89
CA SER A 116 8.41 -7.53 23.59
C SER A 116 9.00 -8.80 22.99
N LEU A 117 8.42 -9.98 23.30
CA LEU A 117 8.80 -11.26 22.69
C LEU A 117 8.53 -11.34 21.18
N LEU A 118 7.64 -10.50 20.64
CA LEU A 118 7.37 -10.49 19.21
C LEU A 118 8.57 -9.97 18.41
N PRO A 119 8.77 -10.42 17.16
CA PRO A 119 9.88 -9.94 16.34
C PRO A 119 9.88 -8.42 16.23
N ARG A 120 11.01 -7.77 16.51
CA ARG A 120 11.12 -6.30 16.52
C ARG A 120 10.62 -5.65 15.21
N ASP A 121 10.94 -6.28 14.08
CA ASP A 121 10.58 -5.81 12.74
C ASP A 121 9.09 -6.00 12.37
N SER A 122 8.27 -6.61 13.24
CA SER A 122 6.80 -6.63 13.13
C SER A 122 6.14 -5.29 13.49
N CYS A 123 6.90 -4.36 14.09
CA CYS A 123 6.35 -3.06 14.46
C CYS A 123 6.15 -2.16 13.23
N PRO A 124 4.93 -1.64 12.97
CA PRO A 124 4.64 -0.84 11.77
C PRO A 124 5.45 0.46 11.71
N VAL A 125 5.82 1.03 12.86
CA VAL A 125 6.64 2.26 12.95
C VAL A 125 8.02 2.09 12.30
N ARG A 126 8.52 0.85 12.22
CA ARG A 126 9.84 0.56 11.62
C ARG A 126 9.80 0.46 10.11
N PHE A 127 8.61 0.36 9.52
CA PHE A 127 8.46 0.40 8.08
C PHE A 127 8.81 1.79 7.57
N ARG A 128 9.58 1.86 6.49
CA ARG A 128 9.94 3.13 5.84
C ARG A 128 9.28 3.16 4.48
N ASN A 129 8.55 4.23 4.16
CA ASN A 129 8.12 4.45 2.80
C ASN A 129 9.34 4.66 1.89
N ARG A 130 9.38 3.93 0.77
CA ARG A 130 10.45 3.99 -0.23
C ARG A 130 9.82 4.21 -1.59
N CYS A 131 10.52 4.91 -2.46
CA CYS A 131 10.13 5.03 -3.86
C CYS A 131 9.98 3.64 -4.49
N ALA A 132 8.86 3.40 -5.17
CA ALA A 132 8.59 2.12 -5.82
C ALA A 132 9.61 1.79 -6.92
N ILE A 133 10.10 2.81 -7.64
CA ILE A 133 11.02 2.63 -8.78
C ILE A 133 12.48 2.53 -8.30
N THR A 134 12.92 3.49 -7.47
CA THR A 134 14.35 3.62 -7.12
C THR A 134 14.71 3.08 -5.74
N GLY A 135 13.73 2.80 -4.88
CA GLY A 135 13.99 2.39 -3.48
C GLY A 135 14.50 3.52 -2.57
N ARG A 136 14.59 4.77 -3.05
CA ARG A 136 15.01 5.95 -2.27
C ARG A 136 14.07 6.16 -1.08
N ALA A 137 14.64 6.35 0.10
CA ALA A 137 13.89 6.41 1.38
C ALA A 137 13.47 7.83 1.81
N ARG A 138 13.88 8.88 1.08
CA ARG A 138 13.68 10.29 1.46
C ARG A 138 13.06 11.05 0.29
N GLY A 139 12.32 12.11 0.61
CA GLY A 139 11.53 12.86 -0.36
C GLY A 139 10.45 11.98 -0.99
N TYR A 140 9.88 11.04 -0.23
CA TYR A 140 8.77 10.19 -0.64
C TYR A 140 7.48 11.01 -0.58
N ASN A 141 6.72 11.03 -1.67
CA ASN A 141 5.39 11.60 -1.70
C ASN A 141 4.36 10.46 -1.62
N ALA A 142 3.50 10.50 -0.60
CA ALA A 142 2.49 9.47 -0.37
C ALA A 142 1.41 9.42 -1.45
N PHE A 143 1.08 10.56 -2.07
CA PHE A 143 0.11 10.64 -3.16
C PHE A 143 0.59 9.84 -4.39
N PHE A 144 1.87 9.98 -4.76
CA PHE A 144 2.45 9.30 -5.93
C PHE A 144 3.06 7.93 -5.62
N GLY A 145 3.44 7.65 -4.36
CA GLY A 145 4.23 6.46 -4.02
C GLY A 145 5.69 6.51 -4.51
N LEU A 146 6.20 7.70 -4.85
CA LEU A 146 7.48 7.90 -5.50
C LEU A 146 8.34 8.94 -4.78
N CYS A 147 9.64 8.96 -5.09
CA CYS A 147 10.50 10.05 -4.64
C CYS A 147 10.34 11.30 -5.53
N ARG A 148 10.64 12.48 -4.98
CA ARG A 148 10.49 13.79 -5.64
C ARG A 148 11.08 13.87 -7.06
N HIS A 149 12.26 13.29 -7.29
CA HIS A 149 12.92 13.34 -8.60
C HIS A 149 12.19 12.50 -9.64
N GLN A 150 11.74 11.31 -9.23
CA GLN A 150 10.98 10.42 -10.12
C GLN A 150 9.57 10.95 -10.36
N ALA A 151 8.93 11.51 -9.33
CA ALA A 151 7.63 12.16 -9.48
C ALA A 151 7.72 13.33 -10.47
N ARG A 152 8.71 14.22 -10.33
CA ARG A 152 8.94 15.33 -11.27
C ARG A 152 9.18 14.83 -12.70
N LYS A 153 10.03 13.80 -12.87
CA LYS A 153 10.30 13.21 -14.19
C LYS A 153 9.03 12.69 -14.86
N LEU A 154 8.17 12.01 -14.10
CA LEU A 154 6.91 11.50 -14.63
C LEU A 154 5.89 12.62 -14.93
N ILE A 155 5.84 13.67 -14.12
CA ILE A 155 4.99 14.85 -14.36
C ILE A 155 5.44 15.58 -15.63
N GLN A 156 6.75 15.81 -15.80
CA GLN A 156 7.30 16.43 -17.01
C GLN A 156 6.98 15.63 -18.27
N ASN A 157 6.93 14.30 -18.15
CA ASN A 157 6.59 13.38 -19.23
C ASN A 157 5.07 13.20 -19.41
N MET A 158 4.22 14.00 -18.76
CA MET A 158 2.76 13.96 -18.88
C MET A 158 2.12 12.60 -18.51
N PHE A 159 2.78 11.80 -17.66
CA PHE A 159 2.19 10.53 -17.17
C PHE A 159 1.09 10.74 -16.12
N PHE A 160 1.08 11.90 -15.45
CA PHE A 160 0.04 12.26 -14.50
C PHE A 160 -0.88 13.32 -15.13
N PRO A 161 -2.18 13.04 -15.31
CA PRO A 161 -3.10 14.01 -15.90
C PRO A 161 -3.36 15.16 -14.93
N GLY A 162 -3.54 16.37 -15.48
CA GLY A 162 -3.93 17.56 -14.71
C GLY A 162 -2.81 18.22 -13.91
N PHE A 163 -1.56 17.75 -14.03
CA PHE A 163 -0.42 18.40 -13.37
C PHE A 163 0.24 19.44 -14.28
N VAL A 164 0.17 20.70 -13.88
CA VAL A 164 0.86 21.82 -14.52
C VAL A 164 1.80 22.47 -13.51
N LYS A 165 2.87 23.11 -13.99
CA LYS A 165 3.70 23.96 -13.12
C LYS A 165 2.82 25.10 -12.62
N ALA A 166 2.69 25.22 -11.30
CA ALA A 166 1.92 26.32 -10.73
C ALA A 166 2.63 27.66 -10.95
N SER A 167 1.87 28.65 -11.39
CA SER A 167 2.25 30.05 -11.50
C SER A 167 1.08 30.84 -10.94
N TRP A 168 1.25 31.38 -9.74
CA TRP A 168 0.35 32.32 -9.10
C TRP A 168 1.13 33.60 -8.83
#